data_AF-A0A899G136-F1
#
_entry.id   AF-A0A899G136-F1
#
_cell.length_a   1.000
_cell.length_b   1.000
_cell.length_c   1.000
_cell.angle_alpha   90.00
_cell.angle_beta   90.00
_cell.angle_gamma   90.00
#
_symmetry.space_group_name_H-M   'P 1'
#
loop_
_entity.id
_entity.type
_entity.pdbx_description
1 polymer ?
#
loop_
_entity_poly.entity_id
_entity_poly.type
_entity_poly.pdbx_seq_one_letter_code
_entity_poly.pdbx_strand_id
1 'polypeptide(L)'
;MTEPISVGSLKPILNSQPGALQTPIFQVLQVRKLTLSMLASQKNDLVVSGKLQKGSIVQLIQFSVNMMKERKIIIIINLDVLEQYGILPKIGTPSSLEASSAAADKEESHKQEVPVISQTSFYGNKPLDPTFHDQKGKMNHISSVSSATIYPIESLSPYQNKWTIKARVTNKSEIKHWHNQKGEGKLFSCVFMDETGEIRATAFNDQVDMLYDVLQEGQVYFVSKCRVNIAKKQFSNVQNEYELTFEKDTEVERCPDQSAVPHLKFNFVSLKDLDNVEKDSVIDVIGILNDIHESVEITSKTTQKLYSKRDVFLVDNSNYSVRLTLWGKQAQDFNLSQGTIVAFKGLKVSDFNGRSLSMLNSGMIIANPQIEEAHFLKKWYDKQGREETFITHQPTIATARKDERKTIAQIKDEQLGMTDQPDYFSIKATIVFFKQENIFYPACPLEGCNKKVVEDNEGRWRFNDHTGQIWLNCFDDVGRQIIGKSADDIVQIKEENEQAALNIFHEANCKSYVFRVRAKQDSYNGAVRVRYQVMGVSPINWVNECKLLAEIINSY
;
A
#
# COMPACT_ATOMS: atom_id res chain seq x y z
N MET A 1 27.35 15.65 31.76
CA MET A 1 26.54 15.13 32.89
C MET A 1 25.19 14.73 32.34
N THR A 2 24.62 13.58 32.73
CA THR A 2 23.26 13.21 32.30
C THR A 2 22.21 13.93 33.15
N GLU A 3 20.98 14.03 32.64
CA GLU A 3 19.84 14.46 33.46
C GLU A 3 19.62 13.52 34.66
N PRO A 4 19.10 14.04 35.79
CA PRO A 4 18.65 13.22 36.90
C PRO A 4 17.38 12.44 36.54
N ILE A 5 17.29 11.20 37.01
CA ILE A 5 16.23 10.23 36.70
C ILE A 5 15.57 9.75 37.99
N SER A 6 14.27 9.45 37.93
CA SER A 6 13.53 8.86 39.07
C SER A 6 13.46 7.34 38.94
N VAL A 7 13.59 6.65 40.08
CA VAL A 7 13.52 5.19 40.21
C VAL A 7 12.06 4.74 40.37
N GLY A 8 11.49 4.12 39.35
CA GLY A 8 10.09 3.70 39.30
C GLY A 8 9.81 2.36 39.98
N SER A 9 10.77 1.43 39.92
CA SER A 9 10.74 0.17 40.68
C SER A 9 12.16 -0.39 40.87
N LEU A 10 12.32 -1.15 41.95
CA LEU A 10 13.51 -1.92 42.30
C LEU A 10 13.06 -3.37 42.52
N LYS A 11 13.68 -4.34 41.84
CA LYS A 11 13.44 -5.77 42.05
C LYS A 11 14.76 -6.54 42.12
N PRO A 12 15.00 -7.39 43.13
CA PRO A 12 16.14 -8.29 43.12
C PRO A 12 15.94 -9.40 42.06
N ILE A 13 16.97 -9.65 41.26
CA ILE A 13 17.11 -10.81 40.40
C ILE A 13 18.12 -11.74 41.05
N LEU A 14 17.69 -12.97 41.36
CA LEU A 14 18.53 -14.07 41.81
C LEU A 14 18.83 -14.97 40.61
N ASN A 15 20.08 -15.40 40.45
CA ASN A 15 20.48 -16.27 39.34
C ASN A 15 20.26 -17.74 39.74
N SER A 16 19.65 -18.54 38.87
CA SER A 16 19.25 -19.91 39.19
C SER A 16 20.40 -20.94 39.10
N GLN A 17 21.57 -20.65 39.66
CA GLN A 17 22.67 -21.62 39.84
C GLN A 17 22.91 -21.95 41.34
N PRO A 18 22.85 -23.23 41.73
CA PRO A 18 23.04 -23.64 43.12
C PRO A 18 24.53 -23.62 43.51
N GLY A 19 24.86 -22.97 44.63
CA GLY A 19 26.16 -23.10 45.31
C GLY A 19 27.01 -21.83 45.47
N ALA A 20 26.69 -20.73 44.78
CA ALA A 20 27.40 -19.46 44.96
C ALA A 20 26.70 -18.57 46.02
N LEU A 21 27.50 -17.81 46.79
CA LEU A 21 27.01 -16.68 47.60
C LEU A 21 26.54 -15.57 46.65
N GLN A 22 25.24 -15.54 46.36
CA GLN A 22 24.68 -14.64 45.33
C GLN A 22 24.48 -13.23 45.87
N THR A 23 25.17 -12.25 45.30
CA THR A 23 24.80 -10.84 45.47
C THR A 23 23.59 -10.55 44.57
N PRO A 24 22.44 -10.11 45.12
CA PRO A 24 21.22 -9.94 44.34
C PRO A 24 21.37 -8.80 43.34
N ILE A 25 21.13 -9.03 42.05
CA ILE A 25 21.26 -7.98 41.03
C ILE A 25 19.95 -7.19 40.98
N PHE A 26 19.97 -5.89 41.27
CA PHE A 26 18.74 -5.10 41.26
C PHE A 26 18.39 -4.59 39.87
N GLN A 27 17.18 -4.94 39.41
CA GLN A 27 16.56 -4.34 38.25
C GLN A 27 15.93 -3.01 38.64
N VAL A 28 16.35 -1.94 37.98
CA VAL A 28 15.87 -0.57 38.15
C VAL A 28 15.00 -0.23 36.95
N LEU A 29 13.79 0.26 37.18
CA LEU A 29 12.97 0.83 36.11
C LEU A 29 13.07 2.35 36.14
N GLN A 30 13.63 2.96 35.10
CA GLN A 30 13.68 4.42 35.00
C GLN A 30 12.30 4.98 34.68
N VAL A 31 11.80 5.96 35.45
CA VAL A 31 10.48 6.56 35.20
C VAL A 31 10.43 7.23 33.83
N ARG A 32 11.04 8.41 33.62
CA ARG A 32 10.86 9.30 32.44
C ARG A 32 10.83 8.64 31.04
N LYS A 33 11.45 7.48 30.85
CA LYS A 33 11.61 6.77 29.58
C LYS A 33 11.30 5.27 29.65
N LEU A 34 10.70 4.80 30.76
CA LEU A 34 10.26 3.42 31.03
C LEU A 34 11.23 2.33 30.53
N THR A 35 12.53 2.56 30.68
CA THR A 35 13.59 1.65 30.22
C THR A 35 14.01 0.73 31.34
N LEU A 36 14.16 -0.56 31.01
CA LEU A 36 14.65 -1.60 31.91
C LEU A 36 16.17 -1.47 32.08
N SER A 37 16.63 -1.25 33.31
CA SER A 37 18.06 -1.19 33.62
C SER A 37 18.45 -2.15 34.74
N MET A 38 19.72 -2.55 34.76
CA MET A 38 20.30 -3.44 35.77
C MET A 38 21.40 -2.69 36.52
N LEU A 39 21.32 -2.66 37.84
CA LEU A 39 22.34 -2.10 38.70
C LEU A 39 23.51 -3.08 38.83
N ALA A 40 24.73 -2.61 38.63
CA ALA A 40 25.93 -3.42 38.86
C ALA A 40 26.05 -3.80 40.34
N SER A 41 26.44 -5.05 40.62
CA SER A 41 26.43 -5.61 41.98
C SER A 41 27.27 -4.83 42.99
N GLN A 42 28.28 -4.08 42.52
CA GLN A 42 29.13 -3.18 43.32
C GLN A 42 28.38 -1.99 43.95
N LYS A 43 27.14 -1.72 43.53
CA LYS A 43 26.28 -0.64 44.06
C LYS A 43 25.03 -1.14 44.77
N ASN A 44 24.93 -2.46 44.99
CA ASN A 44 23.83 -3.09 45.73
C ASN A 44 23.69 -2.54 47.16
N ASP A 45 24.80 -2.16 47.80
CA ASP A 45 24.81 -1.60 49.15
C ASP A 45 23.94 -0.35 49.27
N LEU A 46 23.74 0.43 48.20
CA LEU A 46 22.82 1.57 48.20
C LEU A 46 21.35 1.15 48.34
N VAL A 47 20.98 -0.02 47.79
CA VAL A 47 19.62 -0.58 47.93
C VAL A 47 19.47 -1.25 49.30
N VAL A 48 20.48 -2.02 49.74
CA VAL A 48 20.45 -2.75 51.02
C VAL A 48 20.50 -1.80 52.23
N SER A 49 21.26 -0.70 52.15
CA SER A 49 21.26 0.37 53.16
C SER A 49 20.01 1.27 53.12
N GLY A 50 19.10 1.06 52.16
CA GLY A 50 17.88 1.85 52.01
C GLY A 50 18.11 3.29 51.52
N LYS A 51 19.30 3.66 51.04
CA LYS A 51 19.54 4.97 50.40
C LYS A 51 18.86 5.08 49.04
N LEU A 52 18.87 3.99 48.26
CA LEU A 52 18.26 3.89 46.95
C LEU A 52 16.91 3.16 47.05
N GLN A 53 15.81 3.91 46.98
CA GLN A 53 14.44 3.39 47.10
C GLN A 53 13.59 3.73 45.88
N LYS A 54 12.39 3.15 45.82
CA LYS A 54 11.36 3.53 44.84
C LYS A 54 10.95 4.99 45.09
N GLY A 55 11.02 5.83 44.07
CA GLY A 55 10.77 7.27 44.15
C GLY A 55 12.02 8.12 44.38
N SER A 56 13.18 7.53 44.70
CA SER A 56 14.45 8.26 44.77
C SER A 56 14.81 8.86 43.42
N ILE A 57 15.40 10.06 43.43
CA ILE A 57 16.05 10.67 42.26
C ILE A 57 17.54 10.33 42.30
N VAL A 58 18.07 9.87 41.17
CA VAL A 58 19.48 9.53 40.99
C VAL A 58 20.05 10.18 39.74
N GLN A 59 21.34 10.48 39.74
CA GLN A 59 22.07 10.89 38.56
C GLN A 59 23.01 9.77 38.12
N LEU A 60 22.93 9.36 36.85
CA LEU A 60 23.82 8.34 36.32
C LEU A 60 25.19 8.95 36.03
N ILE A 61 26.23 8.44 36.68
CA ILE A 61 27.61 8.86 36.41
C ILE A 61 28.19 8.01 35.29
N GLN A 62 27.98 6.69 35.34
CA GLN A 62 28.56 5.74 34.42
C GLN A 62 27.59 4.58 34.16
N PHE A 63 27.33 4.30 32.89
CA PHE A 63 26.47 3.20 32.45
C PHE A 63 26.96 2.67 31.09
N SER A 64 26.52 1.47 30.74
CA SER A 64 26.71 0.87 29.42
C SER A 64 25.35 0.43 28.87
N VAL A 65 25.23 0.34 27.55
CA VAL A 65 23.99 -0.06 26.87
C VAL A 65 24.28 -1.29 26.02
N ASN A 66 23.67 -2.41 26.37
CA ASN A 66 23.83 -3.68 25.65
C ASN A 66 22.51 -4.07 24.97
N MET A 67 22.62 -4.81 23.86
CA MET A 67 21.48 -5.30 23.09
C MET A 67 21.37 -6.81 23.28
N MET A 68 20.26 -7.28 23.83
CA MET A 68 19.99 -8.71 24.04
C MET A 68 18.55 -9.01 23.63
N LYS A 69 18.38 -9.96 22.70
CA LYS A 69 17.06 -10.34 22.14
C LYS A 69 16.24 -9.10 21.74
N GLU A 70 16.85 -8.27 20.91
CA GLU A 70 16.32 -7.01 20.35
C GLU A 70 15.99 -5.88 21.35
N ARG A 71 16.01 -6.13 22.66
CA ARG A 71 15.80 -5.09 23.69
C ARG A 71 17.12 -4.44 24.12
N LYS A 72 17.08 -3.11 24.27
CA LYS A 72 18.19 -2.32 24.82
C LYS A 72 18.13 -2.35 26.35
N ILE A 73 19.11 -3.02 26.96
CA ILE A 73 19.26 -3.08 28.43
C ILE A 73 20.38 -2.14 28.84
N ILE A 74 20.10 -1.24 29.78
CA ILE A 74 21.10 -0.33 30.35
C ILE A 74 21.69 -0.97 31.60
N ILE A 75 23.00 -1.17 31.65
CA ILE A 75 23.71 -1.63 32.85
C ILE A 75 24.31 -0.40 33.53
N ILE A 76 23.78 -0.04 34.70
CA ILE A 76 24.23 1.10 35.49
C ILE A 76 25.43 0.67 36.34
N ILE A 77 26.58 1.25 36.05
CA ILE A 77 27.86 0.93 36.71
C ILE A 77 28.06 1.84 37.93
N ASN A 78 27.78 3.14 37.79
CA ASN A 78 27.88 4.12 38.87
C ASN A 78 26.76 5.16 38.80
N LEU A 79 26.21 5.52 39.95
CA LEU A 79 25.16 6.52 40.14
C LEU A 79 25.36 7.22 41.48
N ASP A 80 24.92 8.48 41.54
CA ASP A 80 24.74 9.22 42.80
C ASP A 80 23.25 9.34 43.12
N VAL A 81 22.90 9.13 44.39
CA VAL A 81 21.54 9.37 44.90
C VAL A 81 21.44 10.81 45.35
N LEU A 82 20.52 11.57 44.76
CA LEU A 82 20.34 12.98 45.08
C LEU A 82 19.38 13.12 46.27
N GLU A 83 19.85 12.71 47.45
CA GLU A 83 19.08 12.63 48.72
C GLU A 83 18.36 13.96 49.05
N GLN A 84 18.92 15.10 48.63
CA GLN A 84 18.36 16.44 48.77
C GLN A 84 16.96 16.65 48.15
N TYR A 85 16.53 15.81 47.20
CA TYR A 85 15.18 15.87 46.61
C TYR A 85 14.17 14.92 47.28
N GLY A 86 14.61 14.13 48.26
CA GLY A 86 13.77 13.17 48.99
C GLY A 86 13.23 12.02 48.12
N ILE A 87 12.24 11.32 48.67
CA ILE A 87 11.48 10.27 47.97
C ILE A 87 10.20 10.91 47.44
N LEU A 88 10.10 11.04 46.12
CA LEU A 88 8.95 11.69 45.48
C LEU A 88 7.98 10.65 44.90
N PRO A 89 6.65 10.85 45.04
CA PRO A 89 5.66 10.06 44.32
C PRO A 89 5.81 10.25 42.80
N LYS A 90 5.41 9.22 42.04
CA LYS A 90 5.60 9.05 40.58
C LYS A 90 5.66 10.37 39.79
N ILE A 91 6.87 10.73 39.34
CA ILE A 91 7.11 11.96 38.57
C ILE A 91 6.66 11.76 37.10
N GLY A 92 5.48 12.27 36.78
CA GLY A 92 4.91 12.34 35.42
C GLY A 92 4.28 11.04 34.90
N THR A 93 3.78 11.11 33.66
CA THR A 93 3.26 9.99 32.87
C THR A 93 4.34 9.55 31.86
N PRO A 94 5.24 8.63 32.24
CA PRO A 94 6.30 8.20 31.33
C PRO A 94 5.76 7.35 30.17
N SER A 95 6.27 7.61 28.98
CA SER A 95 6.18 6.69 27.84
C SER A 95 7.33 5.67 27.88
N SER A 96 7.08 4.46 27.38
CA SER A 96 8.16 3.51 27.06
C SER A 96 9.09 4.11 26.01
N LEU A 97 10.39 3.84 26.11
CA LEU A 97 11.35 4.26 25.07
C LEU A 97 11.06 3.62 23.70
N GLU A 98 10.33 2.50 23.69
CA GLU A 98 9.84 1.85 22.46
C GLU A 98 8.52 2.51 21.98
N ALA A 99 7.76 3.17 22.87
CA ALA A 99 6.53 3.90 22.55
C ALA A 99 6.78 5.38 22.14
N SER A 100 7.89 5.64 21.45
CA SER A 100 8.04 6.79 20.55
C SER A 100 8.31 6.37 19.10
N SER A 101 8.12 5.08 18.82
CA SER A 101 7.94 4.49 17.50
C SER A 101 6.79 3.48 17.61
N ALA A 102 5.58 3.94 17.26
CA ALA A 102 4.28 3.30 17.49
C ALA A 102 3.82 3.22 18.96
N ALA A 103 2.53 3.51 19.16
CA ALA A 103 1.82 3.15 20.38
C ALA A 103 1.50 1.65 20.36
N ALA A 104 1.61 0.97 21.50
CA ALA A 104 1.16 -0.41 21.66
C ALA A 104 0.36 -0.55 22.96
N ASP A 105 -0.92 -0.83 22.77
CA ASP A 105 -2.01 -0.92 23.75
C ASP A 105 -2.02 -2.24 24.55
N LYS A 106 -2.64 -2.20 25.76
CA LYS A 106 -3.47 -3.27 26.40
C LYS A 106 -2.83 -4.64 26.75
N GLU A 107 -3.36 -5.49 27.66
CA GLU A 107 -4.05 -5.37 28.97
C GLU A 107 -4.07 -6.77 29.65
N GLU A 108 -4.04 -6.84 31.00
CA GLU A 108 -4.49 -7.93 31.95
C GLU A 108 -4.07 -9.44 31.74
N SER A 109 -3.95 -10.37 32.72
CA SER A 109 -4.80 -10.70 33.90
C SER A 109 -4.17 -11.81 34.84
N HIS A 110 -4.65 -11.92 36.11
CA HIS A 110 -4.70 -13.03 37.13
C HIS A 110 -3.57 -14.12 37.28
N LYS A 111 -3.14 -14.67 38.45
CA LYS A 111 -3.76 -15.26 39.70
C LYS A 111 -4.40 -16.65 39.53
N GLN A 112 -4.32 -17.64 40.46
CA GLN A 112 -3.63 -17.81 41.77
C GLN A 112 -3.48 -19.33 42.11
N GLU A 113 -2.36 -19.79 42.72
CA GLU A 113 -2.22 -20.50 44.03
C GLU A 113 -2.85 -21.91 44.28
N VAL A 114 -2.27 -22.64 45.25
CA VAL A 114 -2.53 -24.05 45.62
C VAL A 114 -2.98 -24.15 47.09
N PRO A 115 -3.80 -25.15 47.47
CA PRO A 115 -3.51 -25.87 48.72
C PRO A 115 -3.66 -27.41 48.65
N VAL A 116 -3.05 -28.08 49.62
CA VAL A 116 -2.95 -29.54 49.83
C VAL A 116 -4.01 -30.04 50.83
N ILE A 117 -4.48 -31.29 50.74
CA ILE A 117 -4.83 -32.17 51.90
C ILE A 117 -5.02 -33.66 51.49
N SER A 118 -4.15 -34.50 52.07
CA SER A 118 -4.31 -35.83 52.71
C SER A 118 -5.35 -36.92 52.31
N GLN A 119 -4.82 -38.16 52.29
CA GLN A 119 -5.31 -39.40 52.95
C GLN A 119 -6.05 -40.55 52.18
N THR A 120 -5.30 -41.67 52.06
CA THR A 120 -5.67 -43.11 52.31
C THR A 120 -6.78 -43.84 51.54
N SER A 121 -6.39 -44.82 50.71
CA SER A 121 -6.62 -46.29 50.86
C SER A 121 -6.33 -47.01 49.52
N PHE A 122 -6.03 -48.32 49.37
CA PHE A 122 -5.36 -49.41 50.11
C PHE A 122 -5.74 -50.72 49.35
N TYR A 123 -4.75 -51.55 48.96
CA TYR A 123 -4.86 -52.79 48.12
C TYR A 123 -5.40 -52.62 46.66
N GLY A 124 -5.04 -53.45 45.68
CA GLY A 124 -4.01 -54.51 45.65
C GLY A 124 -4.01 -55.34 44.33
N ASN A 125 -2.80 -55.64 43.81
CA ASN A 125 -2.37 -56.66 42.82
C ASN A 125 -3.20 -57.15 41.59
N LYS A 126 -2.44 -57.30 40.49
CA LYS A 126 -2.57 -58.11 39.24
C LYS A 126 -2.80 -59.63 39.52
N PRO A 127 -3.15 -60.52 38.54
CA PRO A 127 -2.75 -60.52 37.11
C PRO A 127 -3.76 -61.04 36.04
N LEU A 128 -3.24 -61.28 34.82
CA LEU A 128 -3.86 -61.77 33.57
C LEU A 128 -4.39 -63.24 33.67
N ASP A 129 -5.05 -63.90 32.70
CA ASP A 129 -4.92 -63.91 31.22
C ASP A 129 -6.16 -64.65 30.56
N PRO A 130 -6.14 -65.29 29.35
CA PRO A 130 -6.53 -64.76 28.03
C PRO A 130 -7.69 -65.51 27.27
N THR A 131 -8.21 -65.00 26.13
CA THR A 131 -8.53 -65.80 24.89
C THR A 131 -9.09 -65.00 23.67
N PHE A 132 -8.33 -65.01 22.57
CA PHE A 132 -8.64 -65.24 21.13
C PHE A 132 -9.81 -64.63 20.30
N HIS A 133 -9.41 -64.25 19.06
CA HIS A 133 -10.15 -64.01 17.79
C HIS A 133 -11.08 -62.77 17.69
N ASP A 134 -11.25 -62.11 16.52
CA ASP A 134 -10.92 -62.48 15.13
C ASP A 134 -10.41 -61.28 14.28
N GLN A 135 -9.82 -61.55 13.10
CA GLN A 135 -9.27 -60.56 12.17
C GLN A 135 -10.34 -59.85 11.32
N LYS A 136 -10.28 -58.51 11.23
CA LYS A 136 -10.61 -57.78 9.99
C LYS A 136 -9.66 -56.61 9.79
N GLY A 137 -8.94 -56.61 8.67
CA GLY A 137 -8.03 -55.53 8.30
C GLY A 137 -8.77 -54.24 7.99
N LYS A 138 -8.19 -53.12 8.42
CA LYS A 138 -8.47 -51.78 7.88
C LYS A 138 -7.16 -51.05 7.66
N MET A 139 -7.01 -50.49 6.47
CA MET A 139 -5.92 -49.58 6.14
C MET A 139 -6.05 -48.31 7.00
N ASN A 140 -5.13 -48.10 7.93
CA ASN A 140 -5.00 -46.82 8.63
C ASN A 140 -4.16 -45.87 7.78
N HIS A 141 -4.82 -44.92 7.12
CA HIS A 141 -4.16 -43.77 6.50
C HIS A 141 -5.02 -42.49 6.64
N ILE A 142 -5.48 -42.22 7.87
CA ILE A 142 -5.97 -40.91 8.32
C ILE A 142 -5.39 -40.67 9.72
N SER A 143 -4.99 -39.41 9.98
CA SER A 143 -4.51 -38.79 11.24
C SER A 143 -2.99 -38.50 11.33
N SER A 144 -2.59 -37.31 10.88
CA SER A 144 -1.30 -36.69 11.26
C SER A 144 -1.28 -35.15 11.32
N VAL A 145 -2.25 -34.43 10.73
CA VAL A 145 -2.28 -32.95 10.75
C VAL A 145 -3.20 -32.37 11.82
N SER A 146 -4.17 -33.15 12.34
CA SER A 146 -5.12 -32.71 13.38
C SER A 146 -4.51 -32.43 14.76
N SER A 147 -3.20 -32.65 14.95
CA SER A 147 -2.45 -32.28 16.16
C SER A 147 -1.34 -31.25 15.90
N ALA A 148 -1.36 -30.57 14.75
CA ALA A 148 -0.40 -29.50 14.45
C ALA A 148 -0.76 -28.22 15.20
N THR A 149 0.24 -27.55 15.77
CA THR A 149 0.07 -26.23 16.41
C THR A 149 -0.29 -25.20 15.33
N ILE A 150 -1.51 -24.65 15.41
CA ILE A 150 -2.00 -23.62 14.50
C ILE A 150 -1.39 -22.28 14.91
N TYR A 151 -0.85 -21.54 13.92
CA TYR A 151 -0.33 -20.18 14.07
C TYR A 151 -1.18 -19.21 13.26
N PRO A 152 -1.42 -17.98 13.76
CA PRO A 152 -2.02 -16.92 12.97
C PRO A 152 -1.04 -16.38 11.90
N ILE A 153 -1.58 -15.97 10.77
CA ILE A 153 -0.85 -15.43 9.61
C ILE A 153 0.07 -14.27 9.99
N GLU A 154 -0.38 -13.35 10.85
CA GLU A 154 0.43 -12.19 11.29
C GLU A 154 1.66 -12.59 12.11
N SER A 155 1.65 -13.77 12.76
CA SER A 155 2.80 -14.26 13.55
C SER A 155 3.88 -14.98 12.72
N LEU A 156 3.65 -15.17 11.42
CA LEU A 156 4.60 -15.86 10.56
C LEU A 156 5.88 -15.03 10.36
N SER A 157 7.04 -15.67 10.56
CA SER A 157 8.34 -15.05 10.34
C SER A 157 9.32 -16.03 9.67
N PRO A 158 10.31 -15.52 8.90
CA PRO A 158 11.37 -16.35 8.30
C PRO A 158 12.23 -17.14 9.29
N TYR A 159 12.17 -16.80 10.59
CA TYR A 159 12.94 -17.46 11.64
C TYR A 159 12.23 -18.69 12.23
N GLN A 160 10.94 -18.89 11.91
CA GLN A 160 10.17 -20.03 12.40
C GLN A 160 9.91 -21.03 11.27
N ASN A 161 10.56 -22.19 11.35
CA ASN A 161 10.44 -23.25 10.33
C ASN A 161 9.34 -24.27 10.61
N LYS A 162 8.72 -24.25 11.82
CA LYS A 162 7.63 -25.16 12.21
C LYS A 162 6.40 -24.36 12.61
N TRP A 163 5.42 -24.36 11.73
CA TRP A 163 4.10 -23.73 11.90
C TRP A 163 3.08 -24.42 10.99
N THR A 164 1.80 -24.18 11.24
CA THR A 164 0.70 -24.56 10.35
C THR A 164 -0.32 -23.44 10.44
N ILE A 165 -0.77 -22.89 9.32
CA ILE A 165 -1.89 -21.92 9.30
C ILE A 165 -3.18 -22.65 8.93
N LYS A 166 -4.31 -22.22 9.52
CA LYS A 166 -5.66 -22.62 9.11
C LYS A 166 -6.30 -21.42 8.41
N ALA A 167 -6.31 -21.43 7.08
CA ALA A 167 -6.67 -20.24 6.31
C ALA A 167 -7.57 -20.55 5.12
N ARG A 168 -8.41 -19.59 4.74
CA ARG A 168 -9.28 -19.65 3.55
C ARG A 168 -8.54 -19.12 2.33
N VAL A 169 -8.62 -19.81 1.19
CA VAL A 169 -8.15 -19.25 -0.10
C VAL A 169 -9.17 -18.19 -0.53
N THR A 170 -8.74 -16.93 -0.62
CA THR A 170 -9.60 -15.82 -1.05
C THR A 170 -9.48 -15.54 -2.55
N ASN A 171 -8.27 -15.59 -3.09
CA ASN A 171 -7.98 -15.35 -4.50
C ASN A 171 -6.92 -16.34 -5.00
N LYS A 172 -7.04 -16.78 -6.25
CA LYS A 172 -6.12 -17.69 -6.93
C LYS A 172 -5.86 -17.18 -8.35
N SER A 173 -4.59 -16.91 -8.64
CA SER A 173 -4.19 -16.51 -9.99
C SER A 173 -4.13 -17.69 -10.94
N GLU A 174 -4.29 -17.39 -12.22
CA GLU A 174 -3.96 -18.31 -13.31
C GLU A 174 -2.48 -18.73 -13.31
N ILE A 175 -2.19 -19.83 -14.01
CA ILE A 175 -0.83 -20.31 -14.26
C ILE A 175 -0.13 -19.40 -15.27
N LYS A 176 0.83 -18.60 -14.78
CA LYS A 176 1.68 -17.75 -15.60
C LYS A 176 2.93 -18.51 -16.02
N HIS A 177 3.19 -18.54 -17.31
CA HIS A 177 4.39 -19.14 -17.89
C HIS A 177 5.44 -18.06 -18.14
N TRP A 178 6.71 -18.41 -17.94
CA TRP A 178 7.86 -17.55 -18.22
C TRP A 178 8.93 -18.34 -18.96
N HIS A 179 9.68 -17.67 -19.83
CA HIS A 179 10.76 -18.27 -20.61
C HIS A 179 11.96 -17.33 -20.60
N ASN A 180 13.09 -17.81 -20.07
CA ASN A 180 14.34 -17.07 -19.97
C ASN A 180 15.48 -17.92 -20.58
N GLN A 181 16.65 -17.32 -20.81
CA GLN A 181 17.84 -18.03 -21.29
C GLN A 181 18.30 -19.22 -20.44
N LYS A 182 17.84 -19.31 -19.17
CA LYS A 182 18.13 -20.42 -18.24
C LYS A 182 17.08 -21.54 -18.25
N GLY A 183 16.02 -21.41 -19.05
CA GLY A 183 14.92 -22.36 -19.14
C GLY A 183 13.55 -21.68 -19.10
N GLU A 184 12.52 -22.50 -19.28
CA GLU A 184 11.12 -22.12 -19.06
C GLU A 184 10.61 -22.60 -17.71
N GLY A 185 9.53 -21.99 -17.24
CA GLY A 185 8.87 -22.38 -16.01
C GLY A 185 7.46 -21.81 -15.92
N LYS A 186 6.76 -22.23 -14.89
CA LYS A 186 5.38 -21.83 -14.60
C LYS A 186 5.25 -21.45 -13.14
N LEU A 187 4.31 -20.56 -12.84
CA LEU A 187 3.96 -20.20 -11.47
C LEU A 187 2.47 -19.89 -11.35
N PHE A 188 1.92 -20.09 -10.16
CA PHE A 188 0.66 -19.47 -9.76
C PHE A 188 0.81 -18.91 -8.35
N SER A 189 -0.04 -17.97 -7.98
CA SER A 189 -0.09 -17.43 -6.62
C SER A 189 -1.52 -17.40 -6.11
N CYS A 190 -1.72 -17.65 -4.82
CA CYS A 190 -2.99 -17.50 -4.14
C CYS A 190 -2.85 -16.59 -2.91
N VAL A 191 -3.97 -16.09 -2.41
CA VAL A 191 -4.04 -15.33 -1.15
C VAL A 191 -4.80 -16.17 -0.14
N PHE A 192 -4.24 -16.27 1.06
CA PHE A 192 -4.82 -16.92 2.23
C PHE A 192 -5.28 -15.86 3.23
N MET A 193 -6.39 -16.12 3.93
CA MET A 193 -6.96 -15.25 4.96
C MET A 193 -7.32 -16.03 6.23
N ASP A 194 -7.04 -15.44 7.39
CA ASP A 194 -7.47 -15.90 8.72
C ASP A 194 -8.01 -14.73 9.59
N GLU A 195 -8.04 -14.88 10.92
CA GLU A 195 -8.52 -13.85 11.87
C GLU A 195 -7.58 -12.65 12.02
N THR A 196 -6.31 -12.81 11.64
CA THR A 196 -5.25 -11.81 11.84
C THR A 196 -4.92 -11.05 10.56
N GLY A 197 -5.02 -11.69 9.40
CA GLY A 197 -4.84 -10.96 8.15
C GLY A 197 -4.83 -11.82 6.90
N GLU A 198 -4.22 -11.24 5.86
CA GLU A 198 -4.01 -11.87 4.56
C GLU A 198 -2.51 -12.15 4.33
N ILE A 199 -2.19 -13.26 3.66
CA ILE A 199 -0.84 -13.53 3.15
C ILE A 199 -0.90 -14.15 1.77
N ARG A 200 0.00 -13.72 0.89
CA ARG A 200 0.14 -14.28 -0.44
C ARG A 200 1.08 -15.48 -0.43
N ALA A 201 0.71 -16.55 -1.12
CA ALA A 201 1.58 -17.69 -1.40
C ALA A 201 1.83 -17.85 -2.90
N THR A 202 3.01 -18.34 -3.29
CA THR A 202 3.40 -18.60 -4.69
C THR A 202 3.97 -20.01 -4.85
N ALA A 203 3.47 -20.75 -5.85
CA ALA A 203 4.02 -22.03 -6.31
C ALA A 203 4.78 -21.82 -7.62
N PHE A 204 5.86 -22.58 -7.80
CA PHE A 204 6.67 -22.61 -9.01
C PHE A 204 6.74 -24.04 -9.56
N ASN A 205 6.80 -24.21 -10.87
CA ASN A 205 7.09 -25.46 -11.58
C ASN A 205 6.29 -26.68 -11.04
N ASP A 206 6.96 -27.68 -10.47
CA ASP A 206 6.37 -28.92 -9.94
C ASP A 206 5.21 -28.65 -8.94
N GLN A 207 5.35 -27.63 -8.09
CA GLN A 207 4.34 -27.23 -7.10
C GLN A 207 3.07 -26.68 -7.75
N VAL A 208 3.14 -26.19 -8.98
CA VAL A 208 1.94 -25.81 -9.74
C VAL A 208 1.10 -27.06 -10.02
N ASP A 209 1.72 -28.12 -10.55
CA ASP A 209 0.98 -29.34 -10.91
C ASP A 209 0.42 -30.07 -9.69
N MET A 210 1.12 -30.02 -8.55
CA MET A 210 0.66 -30.67 -7.32
C MET A 210 -0.46 -29.89 -6.60
N LEU A 211 -0.38 -28.56 -6.55
CA LEU A 211 -1.23 -27.75 -5.66
C LEU A 211 -2.32 -26.96 -6.40
N TYR A 212 -2.25 -26.79 -7.72
CA TYR A 212 -3.22 -25.98 -8.44
C TYR A 212 -4.63 -26.57 -8.36
N ASP A 213 -4.84 -27.86 -8.64
CA ASP A 213 -6.19 -28.44 -8.61
C ASP A 213 -6.71 -28.71 -7.18
N VAL A 214 -5.78 -28.85 -6.22
CA VAL A 214 -6.08 -29.00 -4.79
C VAL A 214 -6.60 -27.69 -4.19
N LEU A 215 -5.96 -26.55 -4.50
CA LEU A 215 -6.31 -25.24 -3.96
C LEU A 215 -7.47 -24.63 -4.77
N GLN A 216 -8.64 -24.60 -4.16
CA GLN A 216 -9.88 -23.99 -4.67
C GLN A 216 -10.28 -22.77 -3.82
N GLU A 217 -10.73 -21.70 -4.48
CA GLU A 217 -11.19 -20.47 -3.83
C GLU A 217 -12.40 -20.71 -2.91
N GLY A 218 -12.51 -19.92 -1.85
CA GLY A 218 -13.56 -20.02 -0.83
C GLY A 218 -13.39 -21.18 0.17
N GLN A 219 -12.55 -22.18 -0.14
CA GLN A 219 -12.31 -23.32 0.74
C GLN A 219 -11.20 -23.03 1.78
N VAL A 220 -11.26 -23.76 2.89
CA VAL A 220 -10.30 -23.66 4.02
C VAL A 220 -9.28 -24.80 3.96
N TYR A 221 -8.01 -24.48 4.18
CA TYR A 221 -6.91 -25.44 4.18
C TYR A 221 -6.03 -25.27 5.41
N PHE A 222 -5.45 -26.38 5.85
CA PHE A 222 -4.25 -26.37 6.67
C PHE A 222 -3.04 -26.31 5.74
N VAL A 223 -2.15 -25.34 5.95
CA VAL A 223 -0.94 -25.14 5.14
C VAL A 223 0.26 -25.14 6.07
N SER A 224 1.24 -26.01 5.81
CA SER A 224 2.48 -26.14 6.57
C SER A 224 3.70 -26.29 5.65
N LYS A 225 4.90 -26.16 6.22
CA LYS A 225 6.20 -26.35 5.53
C LYS A 225 6.31 -25.53 4.24
N CYS A 226 6.04 -24.24 4.35
CA CYS A 226 6.29 -23.28 3.28
C CYS A 226 7.45 -22.35 3.69
N ARG A 227 8.22 -21.86 2.72
CA ARG A 227 9.23 -20.83 2.99
C ARG A 227 8.54 -19.48 3.17
N VAL A 228 8.81 -18.80 4.28
CA VAL A 228 8.42 -17.40 4.49
C VAL A 228 9.52 -16.50 3.91
N ASN A 229 9.17 -15.69 2.91
CA ASN A 229 10.05 -14.73 2.23
C ASN A 229 9.56 -13.30 2.52
N ILE A 230 10.39 -12.28 2.27
CA ILE A 230 9.98 -10.88 2.29
C ILE A 230 9.07 -10.60 1.08
N ALA A 231 7.92 -9.99 1.31
CA ALA A 231 6.91 -9.73 0.28
C ALA A 231 7.41 -8.76 -0.80
N LYS A 232 7.25 -9.13 -2.07
CA LYS A 232 7.59 -8.25 -3.19
C LYS A 232 6.42 -7.30 -3.47
N LYS A 233 6.35 -6.22 -2.70
CA LYS A 233 5.26 -5.21 -2.75
C LYS A 233 5.03 -4.61 -4.15
N GLN A 234 6.05 -4.58 -5.03
CA GLN A 234 5.93 -4.27 -6.47
C GLN A 234 4.90 -5.13 -7.23
N PHE A 235 4.63 -6.36 -6.77
CA PHE A 235 3.77 -7.33 -7.45
C PHE A 235 2.60 -7.82 -6.58
N SER A 236 2.47 -7.35 -5.34
CA SER A 236 1.52 -7.84 -4.34
C SER A 236 0.67 -6.70 -3.76
N ASN A 237 -0.65 -6.87 -3.78
CA ASN A 237 -1.60 -5.91 -3.19
C ASN A 237 -1.88 -6.19 -1.70
N VAL A 238 -1.35 -7.29 -1.16
CA VAL A 238 -1.54 -7.70 0.24
C VAL A 238 -0.63 -6.85 1.13
N GLN A 239 -1.19 -6.21 2.16
CA GLN A 239 -0.46 -5.32 3.08
C GLN A 239 0.45 -6.05 4.09
N ASN A 240 0.86 -7.29 3.80
CA ASN A 240 1.75 -8.09 4.62
C ASN A 240 3.22 -7.82 4.23
N GLU A 241 4.13 -7.87 5.20
CA GLU A 241 5.57 -7.75 4.95
C GLU A 241 6.20 -9.05 4.44
N TYR A 242 5.49 -10.17 4.58
CA TYR A 242 5.94 -11.49 4.18
C TYR A 242 5.04 -12.12 3.10
N GLU A 243 5.65 -12.97 2.28
CA GLU A 243 4.98 -13.83 1.30
C GLU A 243 5.44 -15.28 1.47
N LEU A 244 4.55 -16.24 1.23
CA LEU A 244 4.87 -17.66 1.27
C LEU A 244 5.35 -18.14 -0.11
N THR A 245 6.29 -19.08 -0.11
CA THR A 245 6.68 -19.84 -1.29
C THR A 245 6.54 -21.33 -0.97
N PHE A 246 5.79 -22.03 -1.81
CA PHE A 246 5.57 -23.46 -1.69
C PHE A 246 6.84 -24.21 -2.14
N GLU A 247 7.28 -25.16 -1.31
CA GLU A 247 8.47 -26.01 -1.53
C GLU A 247 8.06 -27.46 -1.84
N LYS A 248 9.00 -28.41 -1.86
CA LYS A 248 8.73 -29.82 -2.22
C LYS A 248 8.14 -30.63 -1.06
N ASP A 249 8.32 -30.14 0.17
CA ASP A 249 7.82 -30.71 1.42
C ASP A 249 6.60 -29.95 1.99
N THR A 250 6.09 -28.97 1.26
CA THR A 250 4.84 -28.26 1.58
C THR A 250 3.67 -29.23 1.72
N GLU A 251 2.96 -29.12 2.83
CA GLU A 251 1.77 -29.92 3.13
C GLU A 251 0.54 -29.00 3.08
N VAL A 252 -0.43 -29.36 2.22
CA VAL A 252 -1.72 -28.68 2.07
C VAL A 252 -2.83 -29.71 2.22
N GLU A 253 -3.61 -29.60 3.30
CA GLU A 253 -4.77 -30.48 3.56
C GLU A 253 -6.05 -29.64 3.63
N ARG A 254 -7.12 -30.07 2.94
CA ARG A 254 -8.41 -29.37 3.00
C ARG A 254 -9.07 -29.58 4.35
N CYS A 255 -9.38 -28.50 5.05
CA CYS A 255 -10.11 -28.56 6.30
C CYS A 255 -11.62 -28.75 6.04
N PRO A 256 -12.28 -29.78 6.61
CA PRO A 256 -13.72 -29.93 6.52
C PRO A 256 -14.47 -28.93 7.43
N ASP A 257 -13.83 -28.44 8.50
CA ASP A 257 -14.40 -27.47 9.43
C ASP A 257 -14.12 -26.03 8.98
N GLN A 258 -15.09 -25.44 8.28
CA GLN A 258 -15.08 -24.03 7.88
C GLN A 258 -15.49 -23.07 9.01
N SER A 259 -16.00 -23.58 10.14
CA SER A 259 -16.67 -22.79 11.18
C SER A 259 -15.72 -21.86 11.94
N ALA A 260 -14.50 -22.35 12.22
CA ALA A 260 -13.47 -21.64 12.97
C ALA A 260 -12.40 -20.97 12.08
N VAL A 261 -12.79 -20.48 10.90
CA VAL A 261 -12.01 -19.51 10.11
C VAL A 261 -12.98 -18.40 9.72
N PRO A 262 -12.63 -17.13 9.96
CA PRO A 262 -13.58 -16.04 9.94
C PRO A 262 -14.23 -15.90 8.56
N HIS A 263 -15.44 -15.38 8.60
CA HIS A 263 -16.16 -15.00 7.39
C HIS A 263 -15.48 -13.77 6.80
N LEU A 264 -15.43 -13.70 5.47
CA LEU A 264 -14.80 -12.62 4.72
C LEU A 264 -15.33 -11.27 5.20
N LYS A 265 -14.52 -10.53 5.97
CA LYS A 265 -14.92 -9.23 6.50
C LYS A 265 -14.77 -8.18 5.40
N PHE A 266 -15.86 -7.48 5.13
CA PHE A 266 -15.87 -6.32 4.27
C PHE A 266 -15.75 -5.05 5.12
N ASN A 267 -15.05 -4.04 4.60
CA ASN A 267 -15.07 -2.70 5.15
C ASN A 267 -15.69 -1.75 4.11
N PHE A 268 -17.02 -1.76 4.03
CA PHE A 268 -17.73 -1.05 2.96
C PHE A 268 -17.64 0.46 3.10
N VAL A 269 -17.27 1.11 2.01
CA VAL A 269 -17.39 2.57 1.83
C VAL A 269 -18.62 2.86 0.99
N SER A 270 -19.48 3.80 1.41
CA SER A 270 -20.62 4.25 0.60
C SER A 270 -20.13 5.01 -0.64
N LEU A 271 -20.88 4.91 -1.74
CA LEU A 271 -20.51 5.55 -3.00
C LEU A 271 -20.33 7.07 -2.83
N LYS A 272 -21.23 7.73 -2.09
CA LYS A 272 -21.12 9.16 -1.75
C LYS A 272 -19.78 9.54 -1.10
N ASP A 273 -19.22 8.68 -0.24
CA ASP A 273 -18.01 9.00 0.53
C ASP A 273 -16.71 8.78 -0.26
N LEU A 274 -16.78 8.26 -1.50
CA LEU A 274 -15.62 8.09 -2.39
C LEU A 274 -14.89 9.40 -2.70
N ASP A 275 -15.57 10.55 -2.61
CA ASP A 275 -14.93 11.86 -2.79
C ASP A 275 -13.91 12.17 -1.67
N ASN A 276 -14.09 11.62 -0.47
CA ASN A 276 -13.17 11.76 0.66
C ASN A 276 -12.03 10.73 0.63
N VAL A 277 -12.08 9.72 -0.24
CA VAL A 277 -11.11 8.63 -0.29
C VAL A 277 -9.92 9.01 -1.18
N GLU A 278 -8.70 8.69 -0.77
CA GLU A 278 -7.51 9.01 -1.56
C GLU A 278 -7.43 8.19 -2.87
N LYS A 279 -6.89 8.81 -3.92
CA LYS A 279 -6.63 8.15 -5.21
C LYS A 279 -5.69 6.95 -5.03
N ASP A 280 -5.89 5.90 -5.83
CA ASP A 280 -5.14 4.64 -5.81
C ASP A 280 -5.24 3.81 -4.50
N SER A 281 -6.01 4.27 -3.51
CA SER A 281 -6.36 3.47 -2.33
C SER A 281 -7.25 2.27 -2.71
N VAL A 282 -7.25 1.25 -1.84
CA VAL A 282 -7.99 0.01 -2.01
C VAL A 282 -9.12 -0.07 -0.98
N ILE A 283 -10.35 -0.25 -1.45
CA ILE A 283 -11.58 -0.24 -0.64
C ILE A 283 -12.49 -1.41 -0.99
N ASP A 284 -13.45 -1.68 -0.10
CA ASP A 284 -14.56 -2.60 -0.37
C ASP A 284 -15.83 -1.78 -0.60
N VAL A 285 -16.68 -2.22 -1.53
CA VAL A 285 -17.93 -1.54 -1.89
C VAL A 285 -19.04 -2.57 -2.09
N ILE A 286 -20.23 -2.29 -1.59
CA ILE A 286 -21.45 -3.04 -1.95
C ILE A 286 -22.42 -2.11 -2.68
N GLY A 287 -23.00 -2.61 -3.75
CA GLY A 287 -23.96 -1.86 -4.55
C GLY A 287 -24.78 -2.78 -5.44
N ILE A 288 -25.70 -2.17 -6.17
CA ILE A 288 -26.60 -2.84 -7.11
C ILE A 288 -26.15 -2.50 -8.53
N LEU A 289 -26.11 -3.51 -9.39
CA LEU A 289 -25.80 -3.33 -10.81
C LEU A 289 -26.94 -2.58 -11.49
N ASN A 290 -26.75 -1.28 -11.75
CA ASN A 290 -27.75 -0.46 -12.44
C ASN A 290 -27.59 -0.49 -13.96
N ASP A 291 -26.37 -0.58 -14.47
CA ASP A 291 -26.09 -0.71 -15.90
C ASP A 291 -24.83 -1.54 -16.12
N ILE A 292 -24.77 -2.30 -17.23
CA ILE A 292 -23.74 -3.28 -17.54
C ILE A 292 -23.43 -3.15 -19.03
N HIS A 293 -22.30 -2.53 -19.37
CA HIS A 293 -21.88 -2.43 -20.76
C HIS A 293 -21.35 -3.77 -21.28
N GLU A 294 -21.33 -3.93 -22.61
CA GLU A 294 -20.68 -5.06 -23.27
C GLU A 294 -19.17 -5.07 -22.99
N SER A 295 -18.52 -6.24 -23.15
CA SER A 295 -17.06 -6.28 -23.03
C SER A 295 -16.41 -5.82 -24.33
N VAL A 296 -15.45 -4.92 -24.21
CA VAL A 296 -14.66 -4.37 -25.32
C VAL A 296 -13.21 -4.76 -25.11
N GLU A 297 -12.55 -5.28 -26.14
CA GLU A 297 -11.11 -5.53 -26.09
C GLU A 297 -10.33 -4.23 -26.33
N ILE A 298 -9.38 -3.93 -25.43
CA ILE A 298 -8.49 -2.78 -25.58
C ILE A 298 -7.03 -3.23 -25.61
N THR A 299 -6.22 -2.57 -26.41
CA THR A 299 -4.76 -2.77 -26.41
C THR A 299 -4.12 -1.90 -25.34
N SER A 300 -3.32 -2.51 -24.45
CA SER A 300 -2.53 -1.80 -23.44
C SER A 300 -1.48 -0.92 -24.12
N LYS A 301 -1.51 0.40 -23.90
CA LYS A 301 -0.52 1.34 -24.45
C LYS A 301 0.93 0.99 -24.07
N THR A 302 1.14 0.47 -22.85
CA THR A 302 2.49 0.17 -22.32
C THR A 302 3.01 -1.21 -22.71
N THR A 303 2.14 -2.23 -22.81
CA THR A 303 2.58 -3.63 -23.03
C THR A 303 2.19 -4.20 -24.39
N GLN A 304 1.42 -3.44 -25.19
CA GLN A 304 0.81 -3.86 -26.46
C GLN A 304 -0.06 -5.13 -26.38
N LYS A 305 -0.34 -5.65 -25.18
CA LYS A 305 -1.22 -6.81 -24.97
C LYS A 305 -2.69 -6.39 -25.03
N LEU A 306 -3.50 -7.28 -25.61
CA LEU A 306 -4.96 -7.17 -25.58
C LEU A 306 -5.49 -7.50 -24.19
N TYR A 307 -6.44 -6.71 -23.71
CA TYR A 307 -7.17 -6.92 -22.46
C TYR A 307 -8.66 -6.67 -22.69
N SER A 308 -9.50 -7.65 -22.36
CA SER A 308 -10.95 -7.42 -22.27
C SER A 308 -11.25 -6.45 -21.12
N LYS A 309 -12.06 -5.44 -21.40
CA LYS A 309 -12.57 -4.44 -20.47
C LYS A 309 -14.09 -4.56 -20.42
N ARG A 310 -14.71 -4.40 -19.25
CA ARG A 310 -16.16 -4.25 -19.12
C ARG A 310 -16.43 -3.17 -18.07
N ASP A 311 -17.23 -2.17 -18.42
CA ASP A 311 -17.66 -1.13 -17.46
C ASP A 311 -19.04 -1.50 -16.92
N VAL A 312 -19.21 -1.42 -15.60
CA VAL A 312 -20.50 -1.63 -14.92
C VAL A 312 -20.77 -0.45 -14.00
N PHE A 313 -22.04 -0.11 -13.78
CA PHE A 313 -22.45 1.00 -12.95
C PHE A 313 -23.11 0.48 -11.68
N LEU A 314 -22.54 0.88 -10.54
CA LEU A 314 -23.05 0.56 -9.22
C LEU A 314 -23.87 1.71 -8.67
N VAL A 315 -24.96 1.38 -7.98
CA VAL A 315 -25.77 2.32 -7.19
C VAL A 315 -25.94 1.79 -5.77
N ASP A 316 -26.02 2.70 -4.80
CA ASP A 316 -26.29 2.41 -3.39
C ASP A 316 -27.39 3.34 -2.86
N ASN A 317 -27.76 3.15 -1.59
CA ASN A 317 -28.75 3.95 -0.88
C ASN A 317 -28.33 5.41 -0.61
N SER A 318 -27.19 5.88 -1.14
CA SER A 318 -26.81 7.29 -1.13
C SER A 318 -27.27 8.04 -2.39
N ASN A 319 -27.91 7.33 -3.33
CA ASN A 319 -28.37 7.79 -4.64
C ASN A 319 -27.24 8.22 -5.60
N TYR A 320 -26.01 7.77 -5.34
CA TYR A 320 -24.88 7.95 -6.26
C TYR A 320 -24.76 6.78 -7.24
N SER A 321 -24.32 7.09 -8.47
CA SER A 321 -23.93 6.10 -9.47
C SER A 321 -22.44 6.21 -9.78
N VAL A 322 -21.74 5.09 -9.64
CA VAL A 322 -20.28 4.99 -9.79
C VAL A 322 -19.94 3.93 -10.82
N ARG A 323 -19.11 4.31 -11.80
CA ARG A 323 -18.55 3.38 -12.78
C ARG A 323 -17.44 2.54 -12.13
N LEU A 324 -17.59 1.22 -12.24
CA LEU A 324 -16.59 0.21 -11.92
C LEU A 324 -16.11 -0.46 -13.21
N THR A 325 -14.79 -0.44 -13.47
CA THR A 325 -14.19 -1.14 -14.61
C THR A 325 -13.63 -2.50 -14.19
N LEU A 326 -14.09 -3.56 -14.87
CA LEU A 326 -13.61 -4.93 -14.80
C LEU A 326 -12.58 -5.21 -15.92
N TRP A 327 -11.66 -6.14 -15.67
CA TRP A 327 -10.53 -6.43 -16.55
C TRP A 327 -10.30 -7.94 -16.78
N GLY A 328 -9.81 -8.31 -17.96
CA GLY A 328 -9.40 -9.68 -18.30
C GLY A 328 -10.56 -10.68 -18.15
N LYS A 329 -10.31 -11.83 -17.51
CA LYS A 329 -11.35 -12.84 -17.27
C LYS A 329 -12.51 -12.33 -16.43
N GLN A 330 -12.26 -11.47 -15.44
CA GLN A 330 -13.33 -10.83 -14.67
C GLN A 330 -14.23 -9.91 -15.53
N ALA A 331 -13.79 -9.48 -16.72
CA ALA A 331 -14.65 -8.80 -17.69
C ALA A 331 -15.37 -9.76 -18.65
N GLN A 332 -14.77 -10.92 -18.97
CA GLN A 332 -15.35 -11.95 -19.85
C GLN A 332 -16.43 -12.77 -19.12
N ASP A 333 -16.10 -13.31 -17.96
CA ASP A 333 -16.91 -14.26 -17.17
C ASP A 333 -18.04 -13.57 -16.38
N PHE A 334 -18.17 -12.23 -16.46
CA PHE A 334 -19.14 -11.45 -15.70
C PHE A 334 -20.56 -11.61 -16.25
N ASN A 335 -21.27 -12.64 -15.79
CA ASN A 335 -22.61 -13.01 -16.25
C ASN A 335 -23.71 -12.68 -15.22
N LEU A 336 -23.58 -11.55 -14.51
CA LEU A 336 -24.59 -11.06 -13.56
C LEU A 336 -25.60 -10.15 -14.26
N SER A 337 -26.87 -10.21 -13.86
CA SER A 337 -27.92 -9.35 -14.42
C SER A 337 -28.03 -8.01 -13.70
N GLN A 338 -28.56 -7.01 -14.41
CA GLN A 338 -29.03 -5.76 -13.82
C GLN A 338 -29.97 -6.03 -12.63
N GLY A 339 -29.94 -5.17 -11.61
CA GLY A 339 -30.67 -5.32 -10.35
C GLY A 339 -30.06 -6.32 -9.36
N THR A 340 -28.97 -7.02 -9.71
CA THR A 340 -28.26 -7.91 -8.76
C THR A 340 -27.46 -7.09 -7.76
N ILE A 341 -27.52 -7.48 -6.48
CA ILE A 341 -26.68 -6.91 -5.42
C ILE A 341 -25.33 -7.61 -5.44
N VAL A 342 -24.25 -6.85 -5.44
CA VAL A 342 -22.89 -7.39 -5.52
C VAL A 342 -22.00 -6.68 -4.52
N ALA A 343 -21.32 -7.46 -3.68
CA ALA A 343 -20.21 -6.99 -2.88
C ALA A 343 -18.90 -7.19 -3.65
N PHE A 344 -18.13 -6.13 -3.74
CA PHE A 344 -16.81 -6.09 -4.36
C PHE A 344 -15.77 -5.87 -3.28
N LYS A 345 -14.80 -6.78 -3.16
CA LYS A 345 -13.65 -6.63 -2.26
C LYS A 345 -12.42 -6.20 -3.05
N GLY A 346 -11.65 -5.25 -2.53
CA GLY A 346 -10.36 -4.87 -3.11
C GLY A 346 -10.46 -4.07 -4.42
N LEU A 347 -11.35 -3.08 -4.47
CA LEU A 347 -11.45 -2.12 -5.58
C LEU A 347 -10.44 -0.99 -5.41
N LYS A 348 -9.76 -0.60 -6.49
CA LYS A 348 -8.91 0.59 -6.49
C LYS A 348 -9.69 1.84 -6.86
N VAL A 349 -9.60 2.89 -6.05
CA VAL A 349 -10.18 4.21 -6.36
C VAL A 349 -9.35 4.94 -7.41
N SER A 350 -10.02 5.52 -8.41
CA SER A 350 -9.39 6.18 -9.56
C SER A 350 -10.17 7.44 -9.95
N ASP A 351 -9.45 8.53 -10.19
CA ASP A 351 -10.05 9.85 -10.51
C ASP A 351 -10.39 10.01 -12.00
N PHE A 352 -10.80 8.92 -12.65
CA PHE A 352 -11.12 8.91 -14.08
C PHE A 352 -12.60 9.27 -14.31
N ASN A 353 -12.82 10.48 -14.85
CA ASN A 353 -14.12 11.14 -14.96
C ASN A 353 -14.80 11.31 -13.58
N GLY A 354 -14.18 12.07 -12.68
CA GLY A 354 -14.61 12.10 -11.27
C GLY A 354 -14.14 10.84 -10.54
N ARG A 355 -14.84 10.42 -9.48
CA ARG A 355 -14.52 9.17 -8.79
C ARG A 355 -15.06 7.96 -9.55
N SER A 356 -14.17 6.99 -9.76
CA SER A 356 -14.43 5.72 -10.43
C SER A 356 -13.69 4.59 -9.73
N LEU A 357 -14.15 3.37 -9.93
CA LEU A 357 -13.58 2.18 -9.31
C LEU A 357 -12.95 1.30 -10.39
N SER A 358 -11.81 0.70 -10.09
CA SER A 358 -11.19 -0.32 -10.95
C SER A 358 -11.02 -1.59 -10.14
N MET A 359 -11.50 -2.71 -10.67
CA MET A 359 -11.22 -4.00 -10.08
C MET A 359 -9.71 -4.30 -10.16
N LEU A 360 -9.16 -4.84 -9.07
CA LEU A 360 -7.80 -5.40 -9.03
C LEU A 360 -7.87 -6.91 -9.29
N ASN A 361 -6.81 -7.50 -9.84
CA ASN A 361 -6.74 -8.96 -10.06
C ASN A 361 -6.83 -9.78 -8.74
N SER A 362 -6.53 -9.15 -7.60
CA SER A 362 -6.69 -9.73 -6.26
C SER A 362 -8.09 -9.52 -5.66
N GLY A 363 -8.93 -8.71 -6.30
CA GLY A 363 -10.26 -8.38 -5.81
C GLY A 363 -11.27 -9.50 -6.10
N MET A 364 -12.33 -9.54 -5.29
CA MET A 364 -13.38 -10.55 -5.34
C MET A 364 -14.73 -9.92 -5.69
N ILE A 365 -15.55 -10.68 -6.41
CA ILE A 365 -16.93 -10.33 -6.78
C ILE A 365 -17.85 -11.37 -6.14
N ILE A 366 -18.73 -10.96 -5.23
CA ILE A 366 -19.68 -11.85 -4.56
C ILE A 366 -21.09 -11.33 -4.83
N ALA A 367 -21.83 -12.07 -5.65
CA ALA A 367 -23.23 -11.80 -5.94
C ALA A 367 -24.14 -12.30 -4.82
N ASN A 368 -25.16 -11.50 -4.46
CA ASN A 368 -26.15 -11.79 -3.42
C ASN A 368 -25.55 -12.30 -2.08
N PRO A 369 -24.58 -11.58 -1.48
CA PRO A 369 -23.99 -11.97 -0.20
C PRO A 369 -25.05 -12.00 0.91
N GLN A 370 -24.95 -12.99 1.80
CA GLN A 370 -25.88 -13.18 2.93
C GLN A 370 -25.45 -12.31 4.12
N ILE A 371 -25.53 -10.99 3.94
CA ILE A 371 -25.13 -9.96 4.92
C ILE A 371 -26.23 -8.91 5.06
N GLU A 372 -26.28 -8.22 6.21
CA GLU A 372 -27.38 -7.31 6.56
C GLU A 372 -27.47 -6.12 5.59
N GLU A 373 -26.32 -5.58 5.18
CA GLU A 373 -26.20 -4.47 4.22
C GLU A 373 -26.80 -4.83 2.86
N ALA A 374 -26.65 -6.08 2.40
CA ALA A 374 -27.24 -6.56 1.17
C ALA A 374 -28.77 -6.66 1.28
N HIS A 375 -29.28 -7.16 2.42
CA HIS A 375 -30.72 -7.19 2.67
C HIS A 375 -31.33 -5.78 2.81
N PHE A 376 -30.57 -4.82 3.34
CA PHE A 376 -30.97 -3.41 3.41
C PHE A 376 -31.04 -2.77 2.01
N LEU A 377 -29.96 -2.89 1.21
CA LEU A 377 -29.91 -2.38 -0.16
C LEU A 377 -31.02 -2.98 -1.04
N LYS A 378 -31.32 -4.28 -0.89
CA LYS A 378 -32.45 -4.92 -1.58
C LYS A 378 -33.77 -4.23 -1.30
N LYS A 379 -34.08 -4.02 -0.01
CA LYS A 379 -35.34 -3.39 0.44
C LYS A 379 -35.46 -1.94 -0.03
N TRP A 380 -34.35 -1.21 -0.15
CA TRP A 380 -34.33 0.16 -0.68
C TRP A 380 -34.57 0.16 -2.21
N TYR A 381 -33.86 -0.67 -2.95
CA TYR A 381 -33.96 -0.72 -4.42
C TYR A 381 -35.34 -1.19 -4.90
N ASP A 382 -35.90 -2.23 -4.26
CA ASP A 382 -37.25 -2.74 -4.57
C ASP A 382 -38.38 -1.74 -4.22
N LYS A 383 -38.10 -0.69 -3.42
CA LYS A 383 -39.08 0.34 -3.02
C LYS A 383 -38.94 1.68 -3.75
N GLN A 384 -37.71 2.10 -4.04
CA GLN A 384 -37.40 3.47 -4.50
C GLN A 384 -36.35 3.45 -5.62
N GLY A 385 -35.26 2.71 -5.46
CA GLY A 385 -34.10 2.79 -6.37
C GLY A 385 -34.33 2.33 -7.82
N ARG A 386 -35.46 1.72 -8.18
CA ARG A 386 -35.73 1.34 -9.60
C ARG A 386 -36.15 2.50 -10.50
N GLU A 387 -36.72 3.57 -9.95
CA GLU A 387 -37.29 4.69 -10.72
C GLU A 387 -36.56 6.02 -10.47
N GLU A 388 -35.60 6.06 -9.54
CA GLU A 388 -34.85 7.26 -9.20
C GLU A 388 -33.69 7.55 -10.19
N THR A 389 -33.41 8.83 -10.41
CA THR A 389 -32.26 9.28 -11.19
C THR A 389 -31.05 9.46 -10.28
N PHE A 390 -29.95 8.79 -10.60
CA PHE A 390 -28.74 8.78 -9.76
C PHE A 390 -27.76 9.91 -10.09
N ILE A 391 -27.05 10.38 -9.06
CA ILE A 391 -26.02 11.41 -9.18
C ILE A 391 -24.68 10.75 -9.48
N THR A 392 -24.00 11.13 -10.56
CA THR A 392 -22.63 10.66 -10.82
C THR A 392 -21.59 11.57 -10.19
N HIS A 393 -20.48 11.03 -9.69
CA HIS A 393 -19.31 11.83 -9.23
C HIS A 393 -18.56 12.56 -10.36
N GLN A 394 -19.08 12.56 -11.59
CA GLN A 394 -18.61 13.44 -12.65
C GLN A 394 -18.96 14.88 -12.26
N PRO A 395 -17.98 15.80 -12.14
CA PRO A 395 -18.33 17.21 -12.11
C PRO A 395 -19.08 17.54 -13.41
N THR A 396 -20.19 18.29 -13.31
CA THR A 396 -21.01 18.76 -14.45
C THR A 396 -20.27 19.80 -15.33
N ILE A 397 -18.94 19.87 -15.20
CA ILE A 397 -18.03 20.68 -16.00
C ILE A 397 -17.41 19.76 -17.06
N ALA A 398 -17.70 20.06 -18.32
CA ALA A 398 -17.39 19.30 -19.51
C ALA A 398 -16.05 18.51 -19.47
N THR A 399 -16.15 17.18 -19.59
CA THR A 399 -15.08 16.26 -20.01
C THR A 399 -13.68 16.63 -19.51
N ALA A 400 -13.37 16.35 -18.25
CA ALA A 400 -12.01 16.46 -17.72
C ALA A 400 -11.06 15.53 -18.52
N ARG A 401 -10.39 16.11 -19.53
CA ARG A 401 -9.44 15.39 -20.39
C ARG A 401 -8.27 14.89 -19.56
N LYS A 402 -7.83 13.66 -19.82
CA LYS A 402 -6.65 13.05 -19.20
C LYS A 402 -5.40 13.87 -19.53
N ASP A 403 -4.92 14.67 -18.59
CA ASP A 403 -3.60 15.32 -18.65
C ASP A 403 -2.55 14.48 -17.89
N GLU A 404 -2.41 13.22 -18.31
CA GLU A 404 -1.47 12.27 -17.71
C GLU A 404 -0.02 12.76 -17.87
N ARG A 405 0.80 12.68 -16.82
CA ARG A 405 2.17 13.20 -16.84
C ARG A 405 3.13 12.20 -17.50
N LYS A 406 3.88 12.63 -18.51
CA LYS A 406 4.80 11.81 -19.30
C LYS A 406 6.17 12.46 -19.48
N THR A 407 7.19 11.64 -19.78
CA THR A 407 8.54 12.08 -20.16
C THR A 407 8.68 12.25 -21.67
N ILE A 408 9.73 12.96 -22.14
CA ILE A 408 9.96 13.17 -23.58
C ILE A 408 10.24 11.86 -24.34
N ALA A 409 10.89 10.88 -23.70
CA ALA A 409 11.02 9.54 -24.27
C ALA A 409 9.63 8.89 -24.46
N GLN A 410 8.81 8.80 -23.41
CA GLN A 410 7.46 8.22 -23.49
C GLN A 410 6.59 8.89 -24.57
N ILE A 411 6.65 10.22 -24.71
CA ILE A 411 5.89 10.95 -25.74
C ILE A 411 6.29 10.52 -27.17
N LYS A 412 7.57 10.21 -27.39
CA LYS A 412 8.09 9.73 -28.68
C LYS A 412 7.81 8.25 -28.91
N ASP A 413 8.04 7.43 -27.88
CA ASP A 413 7.87 5.98 -27.93
C ASP A 413 6.40 5.58 -28.10
N GLU A 414 5.48 6.29 -27.42
CA GLU A 414 4.02 6.14 -27.58
C GLU A 414 3.47 6.83 -28.84
N GLN A 415 4.30 7.56 -29.60
CA GLN A 415 3.92 8.26 -30.83
C GLN A 415 2.69 9.20 -30.68
N LEU A 416 2.58 9.90 -29.55
CA LEU A 416 1.43 10.73 -29.23
C LEU A 416 1.23 11.87 -30.24
N GLY A 417 0.01 12.01 -30.74
CA GLY A 417 -0.36 12.94 -31.81
C GLY A 417 -0.17 12.43 -33.23
N MET A 418 0.19 11.15 -33.44
CA MET A 418 0.18 10.48 -34.76
C MET A 418 -1.20 9.93 -35.18
N THR A 419 -2.25 10.13 -34.38
CA THR A 419 -3.62 9.75 -34.73
C THR A 419 -4.47 10.98 -35.06
N ASP A 420 -5.58 10.80 -35.77
CA ASP A 420 -6.52 11.89 -36.10
C ASP A 420 -7.11 12.57 -34.86
N GLN A 421 -7.14 11.87 -33.72
CA GLN A 421 -7.58 12.42 -32.45
C GLN A 421 -6.40 13.10 -31.71
N PRO A 422 -6.59 14.33 -31.18
CA PRO A 422 -5.54 15.03 -30.45
C PRO A 422 -5.30 14.38 -29.08
N ASP A 423 -4.05 14.01 -28.80
CA ASP A 423 -3.60 13.56 -27.49
C ASP A 423 -3.33 14.75 -26.57
N TYR A 424 -3.56 14.56 -25.27
CA TYR A 424 -3.30 15.54 -24.22
C TYR A 424 -2.43 14.90 -23.13
N PHE A 425 -1.44 15.64 -22.62
CA PHE A 425 -0.54 15.17 -21.56
C PHE A 425 0.09 16.34 -20.80
N SER A 426 0.62 16.05 -19.61
CA SER A 426 1.46 16.98 -18.86
C SER A 426 2.94 16.58 -18.97
N ILE A 427 3.85 17.56 -18.98
CA ILE A 427 5.30 17.34 -19.01
C ILE A 427 6.00 18.32 -18.05
N LYS A 428 6.96 17.83 -17.27
CA LYS A 428 7.93 18.69 -16.56
C LYS A 428 9.17 18.81 -17.43
N ALA A 429 9.49 20.02 -17.87
CA ALA A 429 10.67 20.28 -18.69
C ALA A 429 11.34 21.60 -18.31
N THR A 430 12.61 21.72 -18.70
CA THR A 430 13.41 22.94 -18.60
C THR A 430 13.50 23.59 -19.98
N ILE A 431 13.34 24.91 -20.04
CA ILE A 431 13.51 25.65 -21.29
C ILE A 431 15.01 25.79 -21.57
N VAL A 432 15.47 25.33 -22.74
CA VAL A 432 16.90 25.31 -23.08
C VAL A 432 17.24 26.30 -24.18
N PHE A 433 16.31 26.57 -25.11
CA PHE A 433 16.57 27.48 -26.22
C PHE A 433 15.31 28.14 -26.78
N PHE A 434 15.42 29.46 -26.97
CA PHE A 434 14.48 30.30 -27.68
C PHE A 434 14.93 30.50 -29.12
N LYS A 435 14.08 30.18 -30.09
CA LYS A 435 14.30 30.61 -31.48
C LYS A 435 14.04 32.12 -31.56
N GLN A 436 15.09 32.91 -31.77
CA GLN A 436 15.01 34.38 -31.74
C GLN A 436 14.38 34.99 -33.01
N GLU A 437 14.25 34.20 -34.08
CA GLU A 437 13.59 34.59 -35.32
C GLU A 437 12.09 34.23 -35.30
N ASN A 438 11.24 35.19 -35.68
CA ASN A 438 9.80 35.01 -35.86
C ASN A 438 9.05 34.59 -34.58
N ILE A 439 9.41 35.20 -33.44
CA ILE A 439 8.75 34.98 -32.14
C ILE A 439 7.34 35.59 -32.09
N PHE A 440 7.19 36.79 -32.66
CA PHE A 440 5.96 37.57 -32.70
C PHE A 440 5.46 37.72 -34.13
N TYR A 441 4.15 37.92 -34.29
CA TYR A 441 3.52 38.21 -35.56
C TYR A 441 2.50 39.36 -35.39
N PRO A 442 2.34 40.25 -36.39
CA PRO A 442 1.28 41.25 -36.35
C PRO A 442 -0.10 40.56 -36.39
N ALA A 443 -0.91 40.81 -35.37
CA ALA A 443 -2.29 40.34 -35.27
C ALA A 443 -3.28 41.45 -35.67
N CYS A 444 -4.52 41.08 -35.95
CA CYS A 444 -5.58 42.04 -36.23
C CYS A 444 -5.90 42.87 -34.96
N PRO A 445 -6.00 44.21 -35.03
CA PRO A 445 -6.21 45.07 -33.86
C PRO A 445 -7.66 45.05 -33.32
N LEU A 446 -8.54 44.22 -33.88
CA LEU A 446 -9.90 44.03 -33.39
C LEU A 446 -9.90 43.15 -32.14
N GLU A 447 -10.58 43.59 -31.08
CA GLU A 447 -10.69 42.87 -29.82
C GLU A 447 -11.23 41.44 -30.03
N GLY A 448 -10.48 40.43 -29.61
CA GLY A 448 -10.78 39.01 -29.84
C GLY A 448 -10.36 38.43 -31.21
N CYS A 449 -9.78 39.23 -32.11
CA CYS A 449 -9.38 38.79 -33.46
C CYS A 449 -7.88 38.46 -33.57
N ASN A 450 -7.44 37.31 -33.07
CA ASN A 450 -6.03 36.90 -33.13
C ASN A 450 -5.54 36.42 -34.52
N LYS A 451 -6.23 36.81 -35.61
CA LYS A 451 -5.86 36.44 -36.98
C LYS A 451 -4.56 37.15 -37.37
N LYS A 452 -3.56 36.36 -37.77
CA LYS A 452 -2.29 36.85 -38.30
C LYS A 452 -2.53 37.65 -39.58
N VAL A 453 -1.95 38.84 -39.64
CA VAL A 453 -1.80 39.59 -40.89
C VAL A 453 -0.53 39.06 -41.58
N VAL A 454 -0.69 38.54 -42.80
CA VAL A 454 0.31 37.75 -43.57
C VAL A 454 1.47 38.68 -44.00
N GLU A 455 2.76 38.31 -44.01
CA GLU A 455 3.42 37.06 -44.45
C GLU A 455 4.01 36.13 -43.36
N ASP A 456 4.54 34.98 -43.83
CA ASP A 456 4.63 33.71 -43.11
C ASP A 456 5.79 33.61 -42.08
N ASN A 457 5.81 32.50 -41.33
CA ASN A 457 6.89 31.85 -40.55
C ASN A 457 6.53 31.52 -39.09
N GLU A 458 6.99 30.34 -38.64
CA GLU A 458 6.68 29.74 -37.33
C GLU A 458 7.69 30.09 -36.23
N GLY A 459 7.18 30.56 -35.09
CA GLY A 459 7.90 30.65 -33.80
C GLY A 459 7.80 29.34 -33.02
N ARG A 460 8.93 28.65 -32.81
CA ARG A 460 9.02 27.35 -32.13
C ARG A 460 10.02 27.41 -30.99
N TRP A 461 9.75 26.69 -29.89
CA TRP A 461 10.46 26.79 -28.61
C TRP A 461 11.03 25.42 -28.21
N ARG A 462 12.27 25.33 -27.71
CA ARG A 462 12.96 24.04 -27.45
C ARG A 462 13.10 23.74 -25.95
N PHE A 463 12.60 22.59 -25.56
CA PHE A 463 12.52 22.12 -24.18
C PHE A 463 13.31 20.83 -24.02
N ASN A 464 13.81 20.59 -22.81
CA ASN A 464 14.59 19.40 -22.47
C ASN A 464 14.13 18.84 -21.12
N ASP A 465 14.14 17.52 -20.97
CA ASP A 465 14.02 16.82 -19.70
C ASP A 465 15.19 15.81 -19.56
N HIS A 466 15.15 14.98 -18.52
CA HIS A 466 16.18 13.97 -18.26
C HIS A 466 16.18 12.79 -19.26
N THR A 467 15.20 12.72 -20.17
CA THR A 467 15.01 11.67 -21.19
C THR A 467 15.21 12.16 -22.62
N GLY A 468 15.17 13.48 -22.86
CA GLY A 468 15.55 14.08 -24.13
C GLY A 468 14.92 15.44 -24.38
N GLN A 469 14.87 15.84 -25.65
CA GLN A 469 14.44 17.18 -26.09
C GLN A 469 13.26 17.15 -27.07
N ILE A 470 12.42 18.18 -27.04
CA ILE A 470 11.24 18.34 -27.89
C ILE A 470 11.00 19.83 -28.22
N TRP A 471 10.31 20.11 -29.33
CA TRP A 471 9.84 21.45 -29.67
C TRP A 471 8.36 21.59 -29.28
N LEU A 472 8.00 22.63 -28.54
CA LEU A 472 6.60 23.00 -28.29
C LEU A 472 6.31 24.39 -28.88
N ASN A 473 5.05 24.65 -29.19
CA ASN A 473 4.57 25.94 -29.63
C ASN A 473 3.74 26.58 -28.51
N CYS A 474 4.12 27.79 -28.09
CA CYS A 474 3.36 28.59 -27.13
C CYS A 474 2.59 29.68 -27.88
N PHE A 475 1.38 29.99 -27.43
CA PHE A 475 0.65 31.19 -27.82
C PHE A 475 0.90 32.32 -26.80
N ASP A 476 0.43 33.53 -27.13
CA ASP A 476 0.73 34.78 -26.42
C ASP A 476 0.42 34.73 -24.90
N ASP A 477 -0.70 34.11 -24.53
CA ASP A 477 -1.10 33.87 -23.13
C ASP A 477 -0.05 33.08 -22.33
N VAL A 478 0.46 31.98 -22.89
CA VAL A 478 1.53 31.17 -22.30
C VAL A 478 2.89 31.88 -22.41
N GLY A 479 3.14 32.57 -23.51
CA GLY A 479 4.38 33.33 -23.76
C GLY A 479 4.61 34.42 -22.72
N ARG A 480 3.56 35.22 -22.44
CA ARG A 480 3.56 36.24 -21.36
C ARG A 480 3.87 35.65 -19.99
N GLN A 481 3.36 34.46 -19.67
CA GLN A 481 3.63 33.80 -18.38
C GLN A 481 5.07 33.29 -18.23
N ILE A 482 5.71 32.89 -19.34
CA ILE A 482 7.10 32.41 -19.36
C ILE A 482 8.09 33.59 -19.35
N ILE A 483 7.83 34.61 -20.16
CA ILE A 483 8.75 35.73 -20.39
C ILE A 483 8.52 36.89 -19.40
N GLY A 484 7.30 37.06 -18.90
CA GLY A 484 6.92 38.14 -17.98
C GLY A 484 6.63 39.50 -18.65
N LYS A 485 6.57 39.55 -19.99
CA LYS A 485 6.30 40.74 -20.81
C LYS A 485 5.39 40.39 -21.99
N SER A 486 4.67 41.38 -22.53
CA SER A 486 3.90 41.22 -23.77
C SER A 486 4.80 41.20 -25.00
N ALA A 487 4.26 40.71 -26.13
CA ALA A 487 4.97 40.77 -27.41
C ALA A 487 5.30 42.23 -27.80
N ASP A 488 4.36 43.15 -27.59
CA ASP A 488 4.50 44.57 -27.93
C ASP A 488 5.61 45.24 -27.09
N ASP A 489 5.67 44.96 -25.78
CA ASP A 489 6.78 45.43 -24.91
C ASP A 489 8.14 44.96 -25.43
N ILE A 490 8.24 43.72 -25.90
CA ILE A 490 9.49 43.12 -26.36
C ILE A 490 9.90 43.70 -27.73
N VAL A 491 8.95 44.00 -28.60
CA VAL A 491 9.21 44.70 -29.87
C VAL A 491 9.73 46.11 -29.58
N GLN A 492 9.07 46.88 -28.72
CA GLN A 492 9.53 48.22 -28.35
C GLN A 492 10.94 48.19 -27.72
N ILE A 493 11.18 47.28 -26.76
CA ILE A 493 12.50 47.11 -26.14
C ILE A 493 13.55 46.70 -27.19
N LYS A 494 13.19 45.92 -28.22
CA LYS A 494 14.10 45.54 -29.30
C LYS A 494 14.45 46.73 -30.20
N GLU A 495 13.49 47.60 -30.50
CA GLU A 495 13.70 48.83 -31.28
C GLU A 495 14.59 49.85 -30.52
N GLU A 496 14.43 49.94 -29.20
CA GLU A 496 15.26 50.79 -28.34
C GLU A 496 16.66 50.21 -28.08
N ASN A 497 16.76 48.90 -27.80
CA ASN A 497 18.00 48.21 -27.46
C ASN A 497 17.90 46.69 -27.69
N GLU A 498 18.40 46.21 -28.83
CA GLU A 498 18.40 44.77 -29.19
C GLU A 498 19.09 43.88 -28.13
N GLN A 499 20.14 44.35 -27.45
CA GLN A 499 20.80 43.57 -26.40
C GLN A 499 19.93 43.43 -25.14
N ALA A 500 19.11 44.43 -24.81
CA ALA A 500 18.16 44.34 -23.71
C ALA A 500 17.05 43.31 -24.04
N ALA A 501 16.57 43.29 -25.29
CA ALA A 501 15.64 42.27 -25.76
C ALA A 501 16.23 40.85 -25.69
N LEU A 502 17.50 40.67 -26.10
CA LEU A 502 18.20 39.38 -25.97
C LEU A 502 18.33 38.92 -24.50
N ASN A 503 18.63 39.84 -23.58
CA ASN A 503 18.77 39.52 -22.16
C ASN A 503 17.47 38.98 -21.55
N ILE A 504 16.31 39.49 -21.95
CA ILE A 504 14.99 38.98 -21.52
C ILE A 504 14.83 37.49 -21.89
N PHE A 505 15.26 37.07 -23.09
CA PHE A 505 15.26 35.66 -23.47
C PHE A 505 16.31 34.84 -22.72
N HIS A 506 17.48 35.41 -22.40
CA HIS A 506 18.46 34.74 -21.55
C HIS A 506 17.94 34.52 -20.11
N GLU A 507 17.19 35.46 -19.53
CA GLU A 507 16.57 35.31 -18.22
C GLU A 507 15.41 34.31 -18.21
N ALA A 508 14.73 34.11 -19.33
CA ALA A 508 13.68 33.09 -19.46
C ALA A 508 14.25 31.66 -19.64
N ASN A 509 15.53 31.52 -19.99
CA ASN A 509 16.18 30.22 -20.19
C ASN A 509 16.48 29.54 -18.86
N CYS A 510 16.68 28.21 -18.89
CA CYS A 510 16.97 27.35 -17.74
C CYS A 510 15.90 27.34 -16.63
N LYS A 511 14.79 28.07 -16.81
CA LYS A 511 13.59 27.97 -15.95
C LYS A 511 12.84 26.67 -16.27
N SER A 512 12.29 26.06 -15.22
CA SER A 512 11.65 24.75 -15.27
C SER A 512 10.19 24.86 -14.84
N TYR A 513 9.29 24.28 -15.63
CA TYR A 513 7.85 24.39 -15.46
C TYR A 513 7.16 23.04 -15.67
N VAL A 514 5.89 22.97 -15.28
CA VAL A 514 4.97 21.93 -15.75
C VAL A 514 4.14 22.52 -16.89
N PHE A 515 4.18 21.88 -18.05
CA PHE A 515 3.43 22.29 -19.24
C PHE A 515 2.30 21.29 -19.50
N ARG A 516 1.10 21.79 -19.78
CA ARG A 516 -0.01 20.99 -20.33
C ARG A 516 0.04 21.12 -21.84
N VAL A 517 0.16 20.01 -22.54
CA VAL A 517 0.49 19.95 -23.98
C VAL A 517 -0.57 19.14 -24.72
N ARG A 518 -0.98 19.69 -25.86
CA ARG A 518 -1.78 19.01 -26.87
C ARG A 518 -0.87 18.57 -28.01
N ALA A 519 -0.87 17.30 -28.37
CA ALA A 519 -0.26 16.81 -29.59
C ALA A 519 -1.33 16.57 -30.64
N LYS A 520 -1.10 17.04 -31.87
CA LYS A 520 -1.97 16.76 -33.01
C LYS A 520 -1.14 16.64 -34.28
N GLN A 521 -1.54 15.77 -35.18
CA GLN A 521 -1.08 15.75 -36.55
C GLN A 521 -1.44 17.08 -37.25
N ASP A 522 -0.44 17.68 -37.88
CA ASP A 522 -0.56 18.83 -38.77
C ASP A 522 0.00 18.43 -40.15
N SER A 523 -0.62 18.90 -41.22
CA SER A 523 -0.26 18.52 -42.60
C SER A 523 -0.11 19.78 -43.43
N TYR A 524 1.14 20.14 -43.70
CA TYR A 524 1.50 21.34 -44.43
C TYR A 524 2.34 20.97 -45.66
N ASN A 525 1.94 21.45 -46.84
CA ASN A 525 2.54 21.12 -48.14
C ASN A 525 2.78 19.61 -48.37
N GLY A 526 1.82 18.77 -47.95
CA GLY A 526 1.88 17.31 -48.10
C GLY A 526 2.80 16.58 -47.11
N ALA A 527 3.53 17.30 -46.25
CA ALA A 527 4.33 16.70 -45.19
C ALA A 527 3.54 16.63 -43.87
N VAL A 528 3.25 15.40 -43.45
CA VAL A 528 2.66 15.11 -42.13
C VAL A 528 3.72 15.30 -41.04
N ARG A 529 3.40 16.10 -40.01
CA ARG A 529 4.23 16.29 -38.81
C ARG A 529 3.37 16.41 -37.56
N VAL A 530 3.84 15.85 -36.44
CA VAL A 530 3.17 16.08 -35.15
C VAL A 530 3.53 17.47 -34.63
N ARG A 531 2.50 18.23 -34.26
CA ARG A 531 2.60 19.56 -33.66
C ARG A 531 2.24 19.49 -32.19
N TYR A 532 3.18 19.87 -31.34
CA TYR A 532 2.98 19.99 -29.90
C TYR A 532 2.65 21.45 -29.56
N GLN A 533 1.46 21.70 -29.02
CA GLN A 533 0.96 23.00 -28.61
C GLN A 533 0.85 23.04 -27.09
N VAL A 534 1.43 24.05 -26.45
CA VAL A 534 1.23 24.28 -25.02
C VAL A 534 -0.15 24.91 -24.82
N MET A 535 -0.96 24.29 -23.98
CA MET A 535 -2.31 24.73 -23.58
C MET A 535 -2.30 25.48 -22.25
N GLY A 536 -1.22 25.38 -21.48
CA GLY A 536 -1.03 26.08 -20.22
C GLY A 536 0.32 25.72 -19.57
N VAL A 537 0.81 26.60 -18.72
CA VAL A 537 2.07 26.43 -17.97
C VAL A 537 1.83 26.72 -16.49
N SER A 538 2.54 26.02 -15.61
CA SER A 538 2.56 26.32 -14.18
C SER A 538 3.96 26.20 -13.59
N PRO A 539 4.32 27.03 -12.60
CA PRO A 539 5.60 26.91 -11.89
C PRO A 539 5.65 25.58 -11.11
N ILE A 540 6.84 25.01 -10.99
CA ILE A 540 7.04 23.76 -10.23
C ILE A 540 6.81 24.02 -8.74
N ASN A 541 5.82 23.32 -8.16
CA ASN A 541 5.71 23.19 -6.72
C ASN A 541 6.66 22.08 -6.25
N TRP A 542 7.82 22.49 -5.71
CA TRP A 542 8.87 21.57 -5.24
C TRP A 542 8.40 20.62 -4.14
N VAL A 543 7.45 21.00 -3.28
CA VAL A 543 6.94 20.12 -2.21
C VAL A 543 6.17 18.94 -2.81
N ASN A 544 5.29 19.21 -3.77
CA ASN A 544 4.52 18.17 -4.46
C ASN A 544 5.43 17.32 -5.36
N GLU A 545 6.42 17.93 -6.00
CA GLU A 545 7.40 17.23 -6.81
C GLU A 545 8.28 16.27 -5.98
N CYS A 546 8.72 16.69 -4.79
CA CYS A 546 9.47 15.82 -3.88
C CYS A 546 8.62 14.66 -3.34
N LYS A 547 7.32 14.87 -3.08
CA LYS A 547 6.40 13.77 -2.71
C LYS A 547 6.27 12.75 -3.83
N LEU A 548 5.99 13.20 -5.06
CA LEU A 548 5.88 12.33 -6.23
C LEU A 548 7.19 11.56 -6.48
N LEU A 549 8.34 12.21 -6.34
CA LEU A 549 9.65 11.54 -6.45
C LEU A 549 9.87 10.53 -5.32
N ALA A 550 9.46 10.82 -4.08
CA ALA A 550 9.55 9.88 -2.97
C ALA A 550 8.64 8.65 -3.16
N GLU A 551 7.41 8.83 -3.65
CA GLU A 551 6.52 7.73 -4.04
C GLU A 551 7.14 6.84 -5.13
N ILE A 552 7.71 7.46 -6.17
CA ILE A 552 8.42 6.74 -7.24
C ILE A 552 9.63 5.99 -6.67
N ILE A 553 10.45 6.62 -5.82
CA ILE A 553 11.63 5.99 -5.19
C ILE A 553 11.21 4.83 -4.29
N ASN A 554 10.15 4.96 -3.48
CA ASN A 554 9.62 3.91 -2.62
C ASN A 554 9.03 2.71 -3.37
N SER A 555 8.85 2.81 -4.70
CA SER A 555 8.41 1.69 -5.54
C SER A 555 9.56 0.78 -6.01
N TYR A 556 10.82 1.20 -5.87
CA TYR A 556 12.01 0.40 -6.19
C TYR A 556 12.48 -0.45 -5.00
#